data_AF-A0A961C0I2-F1
#
_entry.id   AF-A0A961C0I2-F1
#
_cell.length_a   1.000
_cell.length_b   1.000
_cell.length_c   1.000
_cell.angle_alpha   90.00
_cell.angle_beta   90.00
_cell.angle_gamma   90.00
#
_symmetry.space_group_name_H-M   'P 1'
#
loop_
_entity.id
_entity.type
_entity.pdbx_description
1 polymer ?
#
loop_
_entity_poly.entity_id
_entity_poly.type
_entity_poly.pdbx_seq_one_letter_code
_entity_poly.pdbx_strand_id
1 'polypeptide(L)' 'PGFTGHVTLELSNVATLPIKLWPGMKIGQLCFFRLSSAAEHPYGSGQPGSHYQGQRGPTASRAHANFHRTQLPTDPR' A
#
# COMPACT_ATOMS: atom_id res chain seq x y z
N PRO A 1 -4.12 -5.59 -10.38
CA PRO A 1 -5.03 -4.61 -11.02
C PRO A 1 -6.35 -4.48 -10.22
N GLY A 2 -7.08 -3.35 -10.32
CA GLY A 2 -8.37 -3.14 -9.65
C GLY A 2 -8.43 -2.00 -8.62
N PHE A 3 -7.26 -1.45 -8.22
CA PHE A 3 -7.20 -0.34 -7.27
C PHE A 3 -7.90 0.92 -7.82
N THR A 4 -8.66 1.60 -6.98
CA THR A 4 -9.19 2.94 -7.23
C THR A 4 -9.05 3.78 -5.97
N GLY A 5 -8.38 4.92 -6.05
CA GLY A 5 -8.17 5.82 -4.91
C GLY A 5 -6.97 6.74 -5.10
N HIS A 6 -6.73 7.59 -4.11
CA HIS A 6 -5.48 8.35 -3.99
C HIS A 6 -4.36 7.41 -3.52
N VAL A 7 -3.15 7.56 -4.04
CA VAL A 7 -1.98 6.80 -3.58
C VAL A 7 -1.44 7.43 -2.28
N THR A 8 -1.23 6.62 -1.24
CA THR A 8 -0.49 7.07 -0.04
C THR A 8 1.01 7.09 -0.37
N LEU A 9 1.68 8.21 -0.11
CA LEU A 9 3.13 8.34 -0.26
C LEU A 9 3.79 8.30 1.12
N GLU A 10 4.78 7.44 1.26
CA GLU A 10 5.71 7.48 2.40
C GLU A 10 6.93 8.32 2.00
N LEU A 11 7.20 9.37 2.76
CA LEU A 11 8.21 10.36 2.43
C LEU A 11 9.24 10.44 3.55
N SER A 12 10.51 10.25 3.21
CA SER A 12 11.64 10.34 4.13
C SER A 12 12.65 11.35 3.61
N ASN A 13 13.08 12.26 4.47
CA ASN A 13 14.19 13.16 4.17
C ASN A 13 15.50 12.54 4.69
N VAL A 14 16.40 12.19 3.78
CA VAL A 14 17.73 11.65 4.11
C VAL A 14 18.86 12.69 4.00
N ALA A 15 18.52 13.94 3.67
CA ALA A 15 19.48 15.04 3.60
C ALA A 15 19.70 15.67 5.00
N THR A 16 20.77 16.45 5.14
CA THR A 16 21.08 17.20 6.37
C THR A 16 20.25 18.48 6.53
N LEU A 17 19.52 18.89 5.50
CA LEU A 17 18.72 20.12 5.48
C LEU A 17 17.22 19.81 5.34
N PRO A 18 16.33 20.61 5.95
CA PRO A 18 14.90 20.50 5.73
C PRO A 18 14.50 20.72 4.27
N ILE A 19 13.52 19.96 3.79
CA ILE A 19 12.95 20.08 2.44
C ILE A 19 11.50 20.55 2.56
N LYS A 20 11.18 21.66 1.92
CA LYS A 20 9.80 22.17 1.85
C LYS A 20 9.02 21.47 0.75
N LEU A 21 7.93 20.81 1.13
CA LEU A 21 6.97 20.21 0.19
C LEU A 21 5.80 21.18 -0.03
N TRP A 22 5.38 21.33 -1.28
CA TRP A 22 4.29 22.20 -1.67
C TRP A 22 3.11 21.38 -2.21
N PRO A 23 1.87 21.61 -1.73
CA PRO A 23 0.69 21.02 -2.36
C PRO A 23 0.64 21.34 -3.85
N GLY A 24 0.45 20.31 -4.68
CA GLY A 24 0.43 20.43 -6.15
C GLY A 24 1.79 20.29 -6.85
N MET A 25 2.90 20.19 -6.12
CA MET A 25 4.19 19.91 -6.75
C MET A 25 4.22 18.50 -7.35
N LYS A 26 4.97 18.31 -8.44
CA LYS A 26 5.27 16.97 -8.95
C LYS A 26 6.13 16.23 -7.91
N ILE A 27 5.64 15.10 -7.42
CA ILE A 27 6.27 14.35 -6.31
C ILE A 27 6.66 12.91 -6.70
N GLY A 28 6.25 12.47 -7.89
CA GLY A 28 6.51 11.12 -8.39
C GLY A 28 5.89 10.92 -9.76
N GLN A 29 6.04 9.72 -10.30
CA GLN A 29 5.50 9.31 -11.59
C GLN A 29 4.96 7.88 -11.49
N LEU A 30 3.94 7.56 -12.28
CA LEU A 30 3.39 6.22 -12.38
C LEU A 30 3.94 5.53 -13.62
N CYS A 31 4.35 4.27 -13.47
CA CYS A 31 4.67 3.38 -14.58
C CYS A 31 3.71 2.20 -14.53
N PHE A 32 3.16 1.83 -15.69
CA PHE A 32 2.17 0.76 -15.80
C PHE A 32 2.78 -0.44 -16.53
N PHE A 33 2.56 -1.62 -15.98
CA PHE A 33 2.98 -2.88 -16.57
C PHE A 33 1.76 -3.73 -16.92
N ARG A 34 1.78 -4.33 -18.10
CA ARG A 34 0.70 -5.21 -18.56
C ARG A 34 0.83 -6.57 -17.88
N LEU A 35 -0.31 -7.11 -17.43
CA LEU A 35 -0.39 -8.49 -16.93
C LEU A 35 -0.55 -9.47 -18.09
N SER A 36 -0.14 -10.72 -17.89
CA SER A 36 -0.31 -11.80 -18.87
C SER A 36 -1.79 -12.11 -19.16
N SER A 37 -2.67 -11.93 -18.17
CA SER A 37 -4.13 -12.09 -18.27
C SER A 37 -4.85 -11.15 -17.29
N ALA A 38 -6.19 -11.13 -17.34
CA ALA A 38 -6.98 -10.45 -16.31
C ALA A 38 -6.78 -11.10 -14.94
N ALA A 39 -6.71 -10.31 -13.87
CA ALA A 39 -6.61 -10.87 -12.53
C ALA A 39 -7.93 -11.53 -12.11
N GLU A 40 -7.86 -12.76 -11.60
CA GLU A 40 -9.00 -13.52 -11.10
C GLU A 40 -9.65 -12.83 -9.88
N HIS A 41 -8.82 -12.26 -8.99
CA HIS A 41 -9.24 -11.54 -7.80
C HIS A 41 -8.62 -10.13 -7.78
N PRO A 42 -9.21 -9.17 -8.52
CA PRO A 42 -8.73 -7.79 -8.53
C PRO A 42 -8.80 -7.16 -7.13
N TYR A 43 -7.96 -6.16 -6.89
CA TYR A 43 -8.01 -5.41 -5.62
C TYR A 43 -9.39 -4.76 -5.43
N GLY A 44 -9.98 -4.92 -4.25
CA GLY A 44 -11.32 -4.43 -3.92
C GLY A 44 -12.49 -5.35 -4.33
N SER A 45 -12.23 -6.55 -4.87
CA SER A 45 -13.26 -7.52 -5.32
C SER A 45 -14.07 -8.20 -4.20
N GLY A 46 -14.07 -7.66 -2.98
CA GLY A 46 -14.83 -8.17 -1.84
C GLY A 46 -14.17 -9.34 -1.09
N GLN A 47 -13.12 -9.95 -1.64
CA GLN A 47 -12.32 -10.94 -0.91
C GLN A 47 -11.53 -10.29 0.24
N PRO A 48 -11.31 -11.03 1.34
CA PRO A 48 -10.44 -10.57 2.43
C PRO A 48 -9.04 -10.21 1.90
N GLY A 49 -8.50 -9.08 2.36
CA GLY A 49 -7.12 -8.66 2.05
C GLY A 49 -6.99 -7.31 1.32
N SER A 50 -8.09 -6.77 0.79
CA SER A 50 -8.10 -5.41 0.24
C SER A 50 -8.41 -4.39 1.34
N HIS A 51 -7.40 -3.67 1.83
CA HIS A 51 -7.55 -2.76 2.97
C HIS A 51 -7.90 -1.31 2.61
N TYR A 52 -7.66 -0.87 1.37
CA TYR A 52 -7.56 0.56 1.02
C TYR A 52 -8.31 0.95 -0.25
N GLN A 53 -9.24 0.12 -0.73
CA GLN A 53 -10.04 0.44 -1.91
C GLN A 53 -10.88 1.69 -1.66
N GLY A 54 -10.85 2.63 -2.61
CA GLY A 54 -11.62 3.87 -2.56
C GLY A 54 -11.00 4.99 -1.72
N GLN A 55 -9.78 4.84 -1.17
CA GLN A 55 -9.23 5.85 -0.27
C GLN A 55 -9.08 7.24 -0.91
N ARG A 56 -9.29 8.30 -0.10
CA ARG A 56 -9.25 9.72 -0.54
C ARG A 56 -8.10 10.51 0.09
N GLY A 57 -7.14 9.84 0.73
CA GLY A 57 -5.99 10.45 1.37
C GLY A 57 -5.06 9.40 1.99
N PRO A 58 -4.11 9.82 2.84
CA PRO A 58 -3.17 8.91 3.50
C PRO A 58 -3.87 8.15 4.65
N THR A 59 -4.67 7.15 4.29
CA THR A 59 -5.33 6.28 5.28
C THR A 59 -4.26 5.59 6.13
N ALA A 60 -4.38 5.69 7.46
CA ALA A 60 -3.47 5.03 8.39
C ALA A 60 -3.47 3.50 8.21
N SER A 61 -2.39 2.87 8.65
CA SER A 61 -2.19 1.43 8.50
C SER A 61 -3.34 0.61 9.10
N ARG A 62 -3.80 -0.38 8.34
CA ARG A 62 -4.77 -1.41 8.73
C ARG A 62 -4.13 -2.79 8.85
N ALA A 63 -2.82 -2.86 9.07
CA ALA A 63 -2.10 -4.12 9.22
C ALA A 63 -2.69 -5.03 10.33
N HIS A 64 -3.29 -4.42 11.35
CA HIS A 64 -3.97 -5.15 12.44
C HIS A 64 -5.18 -5.96 11.97
N ALA A 65 -5.86 -5.59 10.87
CA ALA A 65 -7.15 -6.17 10.48
C ALA A 65 -7.08 -7.64 10.05
N ASN A 66 -5.90 -8.11 9.64
CA ASN A 66 -5.61 -9.52 9.31
C ASN A 66 -4.35 -10.03 10.01
N PHE A 67 -3.96 -9.39 11.12
CA PHE A 67 -2.75 -9.74 11.83
C PHE A 67 -2.90 -11.12 12.50
N HIS A 68 -1.97 -12.02 12.21
CA HIS A 68 -1.85 -13.30 12.89
C HIS A 68 -0.41 -13.52 13.32
N ARG A 69 -0.22 -14.22 14.44
CA ARG A 69 1.10 -14.67 14.90
C ARG A 69 1.16 -16.17 14.73
N THR A 70 2.05 -16.65 13.88
CA THR A 70 2.37 -18.08 13.82
C THR A 70 3.10 -18.47 15.10
N GLN A 71 2.55 -19.42 15.84
CA GLN A 71 3.27 -20.02 16.97
C GLN A 71 4.32 -20.96 16.39
N LEU A 72 5.59 -20.67 16.68
CA LEU A 72 6.67 -21.60 16.38
C LEU A 72 6.74 -22.66 17.48
N PRO A 73 7.05 -23.93 17.16
CA PRO A 73 7.32 -24.94 18.17
C PRO A 73 8.40 -24.46 19.13
N THR A 74 8.21 -24.69 20.43
CA THR A 74 9.19 -24.34 21.47
C THR A 74 10.35 -25.34 21.56
N ASP A 75 10.28 -26.47 20.84
CA ASP A 75 11.31 -27.50 20.78
C ASP A 75 11.87 -27.59 19.34
N PRO A 76 13.18 -27.36 19.11
CA PRO A 76 13.81 -27.41 17.79
C PRO A 76 14.12 -28.83 17.29
N ARG A 77 13.49 -29.87 17.84
CA ARG A 77 13.69 -31.27 17.41
C ARG A 77 13.04 -31.60 16.06
#